data_AF-A0A662LC33-F1
#
_entry.id   AF-A0A662LC33-F1
#
_cell.length_a   1.000
_cell.length_b   1.000
_cell.length_c   1.000
_cell.angle_alpha   90.00
_cell.angle_beta   90.00
_cell.angle_gamma   90.00
#
_symmetry.space_group_name_H-M   'P 1'
#
loop_
_entity.id
_entity.type
_entity.pdbx_description
1 polymer ?
#
loop_
_entity_poly.entity_id
_entity_poly.type
_entity_poly.pdbx_seq_one_letter_code
_entity_poly.pdbx_strand_id
1 'polypeptide(L)' 'LAVYWVFGVIGAIYYKKSYDAISHHTKVDLFSTTALIYLIGMATVIVFVGFIVVFVAKVLEIVAFFSLPETT' A
#
# COMPACT_ATOMS: atom_id res chain seq x y z
N LEU A 1 6.97 -20.76 -3.18
CA LEU A 1 7.37 -19.50 -2.51
C LEU A 1 7.74 -18.40 -3.51
N ALA A 2 8.73 -18.60 -4.39
CA ALA A 2 9.16 -17.59 -5.35
C ALA A 2 8.06 -17.12 -6.33
N VAL A 3 7.25 -18.04 -6.87
CA VAL A 3 6.12 -17.70 -7.75
C VAL A 3 5.12 -16.77 -7.03
N TYR A 4 4.68 -17.15 -5.83
CA TYR A 4 3.78 -16.33 -5.00
C TYR A 4 4.36 -14.93 -4.73
N TRP A 5 5.67 -14.85 -4.46
CA TRP A 5 6.36 -13.58 -4.25
C TRP A 5 6.35 -12.70 -5.51
N VAL A 6 6.67 -13.23 -6.68
CA VAL A 6 6.65 -12.48 -7.96
C VAL A 6 5.25 -11.95 -8.25
N PHE A 7 4.22 -12.79 -8.11
CA PHE A 7 2.83 -12.35 -8.25
C PHE A 7 2.44 -11.30 -7.21
N GLY A 8 2.93 -11.42 -5.98
CA GLY A 8 2.73 -10.44 -4.91
C GLY A 8 3.33 -9.07 -5.25
N VAL A 9 4.57 -9.03 -5.76
CA VAL A 9 5.24 -7.79 -6.19
C VAL A 9 4.50 -7.14 -7.35
N ILE A 10 4.08 -7.92 -8.35
CA ILE A 10 3.26 -7.41 -9.47
C ILE A 10 1.95 -6.84 -8.92
N GLY A 11 1.26 -7.58 -8.04
CA GLY A 11 0.04 -7.12 -7.38
C GLY A 11 0.24 -5.81 -6.61
N ALA A 12 1.36 -5.66 -5.91
CA ALA A 12 1.70 -4.43 -5.19
C ALA A 12 1.90 -3.22 -6.12
N ILE A 13 2.42 -3.42 -7.34
CA ILE A 13 2.51 -2.37 -8.35
C ILE A 13 1.12 -1.91 -8.80
N TYR A 14 0.21 -2.84 -9.09
CA TYR A 14 -1.18 -2.50 -9.42
C TYR A 14 -1.88 -1.81 -8.26
N TYR A 15 -1.65 -2.29 -7.03
CA TYR A 15 -2.19 -1.69 -5.82
C TYR A 15 -1.74 -0.23 -5.66
N LYS A 16 -0.44 0.07 -5.88
CA LYS A 16 0.06 1.46 -5.94
C LYS A 16 -0.67 2.29 -6.98
N LYS A 17 -0.83 1.78 -8.19
CA LYS A 17 -1.52 2.51 -9.27
C LYS A 17 -2.98 2.83 -8.91
N SER A 18 -3.70 1.89 -8.29
CA SER A 18 -5.07 2.11 -7.83
C SER A 18 -5.14 3.13 -6.70
N TYR A 19 -4.23 3.05 -5.72
CA TYR A 19 -4.20 3.95 -4.58
C TYR A 19 -3.77 5.37 -4.95
N ASP A 20 -2.87 5.53 -5.93
CA ASP A 20 -2.54 6.85 -6.51
C ASP A 20 -3.74 7.48 -7.23
N ALA A 21 -4.59 6.67 -7.88
CA ALA A 21 -5.82 7.18 -8.48
C ALA A 21 -6.81 7.61 -7.39
N ILE A 22 -6.95 6.83 -6.31
CA ILE A 22 -7.80 7.18 -5.16
C ILE A 22 -7.29 8.45 -4.48
N SER A 23 -5.98 8.59 -4.25
CA SER A 23 -5.41 9.80 -3.65
C SER A 23 -5.69 11.04 -4.50
N HIS A 24 -5.63 10.92 -5.82
CA HIS A 24 -5.95 12.01 -6.74
C HIS A 24 -7.44 12.42 -6.67
N HIS A 25 -8.36 11.45 -6.55
CA HIS A 25 -9.79 11.74 -6.45
C HIS A 25 -10.21 12.26 -5.07
N THR A 26 -9.60 11.74 -4.01
CA THR A 26 -9.95 12.07 -2.62
C THR A 26 -9.14 13.24 -2.05
N LYS A 27 -8.09 13.67 -2.77
CA LYS A 27 -7.07 14.63 -2.32
C LYS A 27 -6.36 14.24 -1.02
N VAL A 28 -6.31 12.94 -0.72
CA VAL A 28 -5.66 12.38 0.46
C VAL A 28 -4.38 11.65 0.04
N ASP A 29 -3.23 12.32 0.17
CA ASP A 29 -1.91 11.79 -0.21
C ASP A 29 -1.46 10.59 0.65
N LEU A 30 -2.14 10.35 1.78
CA LEU A 30 -1.87 9.21 2.66
C LEU A 30 -2.10 7.86 1.96
N PHE A 31 -3.03 7.78 1.01
CA PHE A 31 -3.25 6.58 0.19
C PHE A 31 -2.04 6.25 -0.69
N SER A 32 -1.46 7.26 -1.34
CA SER A 32 -0.27 7.08 -2.17
C SER A 32 0.94 6.65 -1.34
N THR A 33 1.13 7.30 -0.19
CA THR A 33 2.22 6.96 0.75
C THR A 33 2.09 5.53 1.29
N THR A 34 0.88 5.13 1.66
CA THR A 34 0.57 3.76 2.11
C THR A 34 0.95 2.73 1.06
N ALA A 35 0.56 2.97 -0.19
CA ALA A 35 0.79 2.01 -1.26
C ALA A 35 2.26 1.92 -1.68
N LEU A 36 3.01 3.02 -1.58
CA LEU A 36 4.47 3.01 -1.70
C LEU A 36 5.14 2.12 -0.64
N ILE A 37 4.75 2.29 0.62
CA ILE A 37 5.30 1.49 1.73
C ILE A 37 4.93 0.01 1.56
N TYR A 38 3.71 -0.28 1.12
CA TYR A 38 3.28 -1.65 0.81
C TYR A 38 4.13 -2.28 -0.30
N LEU A 39 4.45 -1.53 -1.36
CA LEU A 39 5.30 -2.01 -2.46
C LEU A 39 6.70 -2.35 -1.97
N ILE A 40 7.31 -1.46 -1.19
CA ILE A 40 8.64 -1.69 -0.58
C ILE A 40 8.59 -2.91 0.35
N GLY A 41 7.52 -3.04 1.14
CA GLY A 41 7.33 -4.17 2.03
C GLY A 41 7.19 -5.50 1.29
N MET A 42 6.42 -5.54 0.20
CA MET A 42 6.28 -6.74 -0.61
C MET A 42 7.60 -7.12 -1.31
N ALA A 43 8.35 -6.13 -1.79
CA ALA A 43 9.67 -6.36 -2.38
C ALA A 43 10.68 -6.93 -1.36
N THR A 44 10.60 -6.50 -0.10
CA THR A 44 11.50 -6.93 1.00
C THR A 44 10.96 -8.09 1.84
N VAL A 45 9.77 -8.62 1.51
CA VAL A 45 9.09 -9.69 2.29
C VAL A 45 9.93 -10.97 2.37
N ILE A 46 10.77 -11.21 1.37
CA ILE A 46 11.66 -12.37 1.30
C ILE A 46 12.69 -12.40 2.43
N VAL A 47 12.98 -11.26 3.06
CA VAL A 47 13.96 -11.10 4.15
C VAL A 47 13.28 -11.11 5.54
N PHE A 48 12.00 -11.52 5.66
CA PHE A 48 11.14 -11.39 6.86
C PHE A 48 10.87 -9.94 7.29
N VAL A 49 11.79 -9.00 7.07
CA VAL A 49 11.65 -7.57 7.36
C VAL A 49 10.43 -6.98 6.63
N GLY A 50 10.17 -7.41 5.39
CA GLY A 50 9.03 -6.91 4.64
C GLY A 50 7.67 -7.25 5.27
N PHE A 51 7.56 -8.27 6.13
CA PHE A 51 6.31 -8.52 6.87
C PHE A 51 5.96 -7.35 7.81
N ILE A 52 6.96 -6.81 8.50
CA ILE A 52 6.79 -5.65 9.39
C ILE A 52 6.41 -4.42 8.56
N VAL A 53 7.08 -4.22 7.42
CA VAL A 53 6.79 -3.08 6.53
C VAL A 53 5.37 -3.15 5.95
N VAL A 54 4.92 -4.34 5.53
CA VAL A 54 3.54 -4.57 5.07
C VAL A 54 2.54 -4.32 6.20
N PHE A 55 2.87 -4.72 7.43
CA PHE A 55 2.02 -4.46 8.59
C PHE A 55 1.86 -2.96 8.85
N VAL A 56 2.95 -2.18 8.80
CA VAL A 56 2.91 -0.73 8.92
C VAL A 56 2.07 -0.11 7.79
N ALA A 57 2.20 -0.61 6.56
CA ALA A 57 1.36 -0.16 5.45
C ALA A 57 -0.13 -0.40 5.72
N LYS A 58 -0.51 -1.55 6.30
CA LYS A 58 -1.91 -1.83 6.66
C LYS A 58 -2.47 -0.87 7.71
N VAL A 59 -1.65 -0.46 8.67
CA VAL A 59 -2.07 0.55 9.65
C VAL A 59 -2.27 1.91 8.98
N LEU A 60 -1.35 2.31 8.08
CA LEU A 60 -1.49 3.57 7.33
C LEU A 60 -2.70 3.57 6.40
N GLU A 61 -3.07 2.42 5.82
CA GLU A 61 -4.28 2.26 5.03
C GLU A 61 -5.53 2.64 5.84
N ILE A 62 -5.63 2.15 7.08
CA ILE A 62 -6.73 2.47 7.97
C ILE A 62 -6.78 3.98 8.26
N VAL A 63 -5.63 4.59 8.56
CA VAL A 63 -5.55 6.04 8.81
C VAL A 63 -5.92 6.83 7.55
N ALA A 64 -5.54 6.36 6.37
CA ALA A 64 -5.89 6.98 5.09
C ALA A 64 -7.41 6.98 4.87
N PHE A 65 -8.07 5.86 5.18
CA PHE A 65 -9.54 5.76 5.15
C PHE A 65 -10.23 6.74 6.09
N PHE A 66 -9.73 6.88 7.32
CA PHE A 66 -10.26 7.89 8.25
C PHE A 66 -9.94 9.33 7.86
N SER A 67 -8.93 9.55 7.01
CA SER A 67 -8.58 10.87 6.49
C SER A 67 -9.39 11.27 5.26
N LEU A 68 -10.26 10.38 4.76
CA LEU A 68 -11.16 10.72 3.65
C LEU A 68 -12.09 11.86 4.07
N PRO A 69 -12.27 12.88 3.22
CA PRO A 69 -13.17 13.98 3.53
C PRO A 69 -14.60 13.44 3.68
N GLU A 70 -15.19 13.65 4.85
CA GLU A 70 -16.59 13.33 5.10
C GLU A 70 -17.44 14.20 4.18
N THR A 71 -18.14 13.58 3.23
CA THR A 71 -19.14 14.27 2.41
C THR A 71 -20.35 14.56 3.30
N THR A 72 -20.38 15.75 3.91
CA THR A 72 -21.60 16.39 4.44
C THR A 72 -22.55 16.78 3.32
#